data_AF-M1A3W7-F1
#
_entry.id   AF-M1A3W7-F1
#
_cell.length_a   1.000
_cell.length_b   1.000
_cell.length_c   1.000
_cell.angle_alpha   90.00
_cell.angle_beta   90.00
_cell.angle_gamma   90.00
#
_symmetry.space_group_name_H-M   'P 1'
#
loop_
_entity.id
_entity.type
_entity.pdbx_description
1 polymer ?
#
loop_
_entity_poly.entity_id
_entity_poly.type
_entity_poly.pdbx_seq_one_letter_code
_entity_poly.pdbx_strand_id
1 'polypeptide(L)'
;MLVKDICSLIGGFDLTDLFPSQKWLHNISGMKSKLSKAHSKVDEILEKIINDHRDNRAKGKKYNGESGNEDFVDALLRVMESEEFGLPITNQNIKAIILEMFLAGTETASTTIIWAFLELMKNSRVMEKAQLEVRERLDGKKTFNDSDLEELNYLQFVIKETLRLHPPAPLLFPRECREETKIDGHNTCENQSSG
;
A
#
# COMPACT_ATOMS: atom_id res chain seq x y z
N MET A 1 -10.01 8.56 8.01
CA MET A 1 -10.73 7.27 7.89
C MET A 1 -9.69 6.19 8.06
N LEU A 2 -9.97 5.15 8.87
CA LEU A 2 -9.10 4.08 9.40
C LEU A 2 -7.74 3.84 8.70
N VAL A 3 -7.68 3.74 7.37
CA VAL A 3 -6.44 3.63 6.57
C VAL A 3 -5.42 4.72 6.90
N LYS A 4 -5.83 5.99 6.87
CA LYS A 4 -4.93 7.12 7.16
C LYS A 4 -4.38 7.06 8.58
N ASP A 5 -5.21 6.65 9.53
CA ASP A 5 -4.81 6.48 10.93
C ASP A 5 -3.75 5.37 11.04
N ILE A 6 -3.96 4.23 10.37
CA ILE A 6 -3.00 3.13 10.31
C ILE A 6 -1.70 3.55 9.64
N CYS A 7 -1.76 4.19 8.47
CA CYS A 7 -0.57 4.70 7.78
C CYS A 7 0.22 5.69 8.65
N SER A 8 -0.46 6.55 9.41
CA SER A 8 0.21 7.45 10.35
C SER A 8 0.83 6.74 11.54
N LEU A 9 0.27 5.60 11.97
CA LEU A 9 0.83 4.79 13.05
C LEU A 9 2.00 3.92 12.58
N ILE A 10 2.02 3.50 11.31
CA ILE A 10 3.11 2.74 10.69
C ILE A 10 4.27 3.66 10.30
N GLY A 11 3.98 4.81 9.70
CA GLY A 11 4.98 5.77 9.24
C GLY A 11 5.39 6.81 10.28
N GLY A 12 4.73 6.83 11.44
CA GLY A 12 5.07 7.74 12.54
C GLY A 12 6.29 7.23 13.28
N PHE A 13 7.31 8.09 13.43
CA PHE A 13 8.42 7.84 14.36
C PHE A 13 7.88 7.70 15.78
N ASP A 14 8.10 6.57 16.46
CA ASP A 14 7.95 6.58 17.90
C ASP A 14 9.16 7.29 18.52
N LEU A 15 8.91 8.15 19.51
CA LEU A 15 9.98 8.74 20.31
C LEU A 15 10.80 7.65 21.01
N THR A 16 10.20 6.47 21.21
CA THR A 16 10.89 5.29 21.73
C THR A 16 11.89 4.68 20.75
N ASP A 17 11.67 4.80 19.43
CA ASP A 17 12.60 4.33 18.40
C ASP A 17 13.84 5.22 18.32
N LEU A 18 13.67 6.53 18.56
CA LEU A 18 14.79 7.50 18.59
C LEU A 18 15.55 7.50 19.92
N PHE A 19 14.86 7.21 21.02
CA PHE A 19 15.43 7.24 22.37
C PHE A 19 15.11 5.96 23.15
N PRO A 20 15.65 4.79 22.73
CA PRO A 20 15.33 3.49 23.33
C PRO A 20 15.70 3.39 24.83
N SER A 21 16.61 4.23 25.31
CA SER A 21 16.99 4.31 26.73
C SER A 21 15.95 5.01 27.62
N GLN A 22 15.01 5.77 27.06
CA GLN A 22 14.05 6.61 27.78
C GLN A 22 12.67 5.95 27.87
N LYS A 23 12.59 4.84 28.63
CA LYS A 23 11.39 3.98 28.74
C LYS A 23 10.11 4.67 29.23
N TRP A 24 10.21 5.83 29.88
CA TRP A 24 9.06 6.60 30.34
C TRP A 24 8.24 7.21 29.18
N LEU A 25 8.85 7.44 28.02
CA LEU A 25 8.20 7.99 26.82
C LEU A 25 7.10 7.06 26.27
N HIS A 26 7.30 5.73 26.42
CA HIS A 26 6.30 4.72 26.03
C HIS A 26 4.95 4.91 26.76
N ASN A 27 4.97 5.44 27.98
CA ASN A 27 3.77 5.60 28.80
C ASN A 27 3.04 6.94 28.56
N ILE A 28 3.65 7.89 27.86
CA ILE A 28 3.10 9.23 27.61
C ILE A 28 2.54 9.38 26.20
N SER A 29 3.10 8.64 25.23
CA SER A 29 2.76 8.77 23.81
C SER A 29 1.29 8.40 23.50
N GLY A 30 0.66 7.51 24.29
CA GLY A 30 -0.72 7.03 24.04
C GLY A 30 -0.87 6.21 22.75
N MET A 31 0.22 6.06 21.98
CA MET A 31 0.26 5.42 20.67
C MET A 31 -0.08 3.93 20.74
N LYS A 32 0.37 3.23 21.78
CA LYS A 32 -0.01 1.82 22.02
C LYS A 32 -1.52 1.61 22.10
N SER A 33 -2.26 2.52 22.77
CA SER A 33 -3.72 2.43 22.84
C SER A 33 -4.37 2.70 21.49
N LYS A 34 -3.89 3.69 20.74
CA LYS A 34 -4.37 4.00 19.38
C LYS A 34 -4.12 2.83 18.42
N LEU A 35 -2.93 2.24 18.46
CA LEU A 35 -2.53 1.09 17.65
C LEU A 35 -3.38 -0.14 17.99
N SER A 36 -3.57 -0.44 19.27
CA SER A 36 -4.44 -1.55 19.69
C SER A 36 -5.88 -1.37 19.19
N LYS A 37 -6.45 -0.16 19.31
CA LYS A 37 -7.79 0.14 18.80
C LYS A 37 -7.89 0.03 17.28
N ALA A 38 -6.88 0.49 16.55
CA ALA A 38 -6.83 0.39 15.10
C ALA A 38 -6.72 -1.08 14.67
N HIS A 39 -5.82 -1.84 15.30
CA HIS A 39 -5.64 -3.26 15.06
C HIS A 39 -6.92 -4.06 15.27
N SER A 40 -7.63 -3.87 16.40
CA SER A 40 -8.89 -4.58 16.66
C SER A 40 -9.96 -4.30 15.59
N LYS A 41 -10.10 -3.05 15.15
CA LYS A 41 -11.07 -2.70 14.10
C LYS A 41 -10.72 -3.33 12.75
N VAL A 42 -9.43 -3.31 12.39
CA VAL A 42 -8.95 -3.93 11.16
C VAL A 42 -9.14 -5.44 11.20
N ASP A 43 -8.77 -6.08 12.31
CA ASP A 43 -8.89 -7.52 12.49
C ASP A 43 -10.34 -7.98 12.33
N GLU A 44 -11.30 -7.25 12.90
CA GLU A 44 -12.73 -7.50 12.77
C GLU A 44 -13.20 -7.39 11.31
N ILE A 45 -12.81 -6.33 10.60
CA ILE A 45 -13.18 -6.12 9.20
C ILE A 45 -12.61 -7.24 8.31
N LEU A 46 -11.32 -7.57 8.49
CA LEU A 46 -10.67 -8.58 7.67
C LEU A 46 -11.18 -9.99 7.98
N GLU A 47 -11.47 -10.30 9.24
CA GLU A 47 -12.11 -11.56 9.63
C GLU A 47 -13.47 -11.70 8.95
N LYS A 48 -14.28 -10.64 8.95
CA LYS A 48 -15.57 -10.64 8.27
C LYS A 48 -15.42 -10.88 6.76
N ILE A 49 -14.50 -10.18 6.10
CA ILE A 49 -14.22 -10.37 4.67
C ILE A 49 -13.85 -11.82 4.39
N ILE A 50 -12.91 -12.39 5.14
CA ILE A 50 -12.47 -13.78 4.95
C ILE A 50 -13.63 -14.77 5.15
N ASN A 51 -14.44 -14.58 6.18
CA ASN A 51 -15.57 -15.47 6.47
C ASN A 51 -16.67 -15.36 5.40
N ASP A 52 -16.96 -14.16 4.89
CA ASP A 52 -17.89 -13.98 3.77
C ASP A 52 -17.43 -14.77 2.53
N HIS A 53 -16.13 -14.79 2.23
CA HIS A 53 -15.58 -15.57 1.11
C HIS A 53 -15.70 -17.08 1.33
N ARG A 54 -15.42 -17.56 2.55
CA ARG A 54 -15.58 -18.97 2.93
C ARG A 54 -17.04 -19.43 2.87
N ASP A 55 -17.95 -18.62 3.40
CA ASP A 55 -19.38 -18.92 3.42
C ASP A 55 -19.96 -18.97 2.00
N ASN A 56 -19.53 -18.07 1.13
CA ASN A 56 -19.95 -18.08 -0.28
C ASN A 56 -19.46 -19.34 -1.01
N ARG A 57 -18.22 -19.78 -0.75
CA ARG A 57 -17.69 -21.06 -1.26
C ARG A 57 -18.49 -22.25 -0.75
N ALA A 58 -18.80 -22.29 0.54
CA ALA A 58 -19.61 -23.34 1.14
C ALA A 58 -21.03 -23.41 0.54
N LYS A 59 -21.58 -22.27 0.11
CA LYS A 59 -22.87 -22.17 -0.60
C LYS A 59 -22.78 -22.52 -2.10
N GLY A 60 -21.62 -22.97 -2.58
CA GLY A 60 -21.40 -23.37 -3.97
C GLY A 60 -20.97 -22.24 -4.92
N LYS A 61 -20.77 -21.02 -4.42
CA LYS A 61 -20.20 -19.93 -5.21
C LYS A 61 -18.69 -20.10 -5.28
N LYS A 62 -18.18 -20.55 -6.44
CA LYS A 62 -16.75 -20.87 -6.60
C LYS A 62 -15.83 -19.66 -6.33
N TYR A 63 -16.24 -18.47 -6.74
CA TYR A 63 -15.46 -17.25 -6.63
C TYR A 63 -16.30 -16.04 -6.26
N ASN A 64 -15.67 -15.01 -5.70
CA ASN A 64 -16.28 -13.84 -5.11
C ASN A 64 -16.11 -12.56 -5.94
N GLY A 65 -15.29 -12.58 -6.99
CA GLY A 65 -15.09 -11.45 -7.90
C GLY A 65 -16.40 -10.98 -8.54
N GLU A 66 -16.47 -9.68 -8.84
CA GLU A 66 -17.66 -9.02 -9.39
C GLU A 66 -18.11 -9.65 -10.72
N SER A 67 -17.16 -10.11 -11.54
CA SER A 67 -17.44 -10.80 -12.80
C SER A 67 -17.63 -12.32 -12.64
N GLY A 68 -17.75 -12.82 -11.40
CA GLY A 68 -17.84 -14.26 -11.09
C GLY A 68 -16.52 -15.02 -11.21
N ASN A 69 -15.40 -14.31 -11.33
CA ASN A 69 -14.04 -14.83 -11.38
C ASN A 69 -13.35 -14.81 -10.01
N GLU A 70 -12.24 -15.54 -9.89
CA GLU A 70 -11.39 -15.55 -8.68
C GLU A 70 -10.93 -14.12 -8.36
N ASP A 71 -11.14 -13.68 -7.12
CA ASP A 71 -10.56 -12.44 -6.62
C ASP A 71 -9.30 -12.69 -5.77
N PHE A 72 -8.71 -11.61 -5.27
CA PHE A 72 -7.48 -11.66 -4.50
C PHE A 72 -7.60 -12.49 -3.21
N VAL A 73 -8.72 -12.37 -2.49
CA VAL A 73 -8.95 -13.10 -1.23
C VAL A 73 -9.18 -14.58 -1.54
N ASP A 74 -9.90 -14.88 -2.61
CA ASP A 74 -10.08 -16.24 -3.07
C ASP A 74 -8.75 -16.93 -3.41
N ALA A 75 -7.86 -16.23 -4.12
CA ALA A 75 -6.54 -16.75 -4.46
C ALA A 75 -5.70 -17.04 -3.20
N LEU A 76 -5.72 -16.14 -2.21
CA LEU A 76 -5.03 -16.34 -0.93
C LEU A 76 -5.58 -17.54 -0.14
N LEU A 77 -6.90 -17.72 -0.11
CA LEU A 77 -7.52 -18.88 0.53
C LEU A 77 -7.13 -20.19 -0.16
N ARG A 78 -7.14 -20.22 -1.50
CA ARG A 78 -6.71 -21.39 -2.28
C ARG A 78 -5.24 -21.73 -2.03
N VAL A 79 -4.38 -20.71 -1.94
CA VAL A 79 -2.95 -20.86 -1.63
C VAL A 79 -2.73 -21.35 -0.20
N MET A 80 -3.53 -20.89 0.76
CA MET A 80 -3.47 -21.39 2.14
C MET A 80 -3.92 -22.86 2.25
N GLU A 81 -4.88 -23.28 1.42
CA GLU A 81 -5.36 -24.66 1.34
C GLU A 81 -4.40 -25.58 0.56
N SER A 82 -3.43 -25.02 -0.18
CA SER A 82 -2.45 -25.82 -0.92
C SER A 82 -1.30 -26.25 0.00
N GLU A 83 -0.81 -27.48 -0.18
CA GLU A 83 0.41 -27.98 0.47
C GLU A 83 1.69 -27.55 -0.29
N GLU A 84 1.57 -26.54 -1.16
CA GLU A 84 2.65 -26.11 -2.07
C GLU A 84 3.80 -25.44 -1.31
N PHE A 85 3.50 -24.81 -0.17
CA PHE A 85 4.47 -24.11 0.65
C PHE A 85 4.87 -24.99 1.84
N GLY A 86 6.18 -25.19 2.03
CA GLY A 86 6.73 -25.96 3.16
C GLY A 86 6.49 -25.36 4.55
N LEU A 87 5.78 -24.23 4.63
CA LEU A 87 5.33 -23.58 5.87
C LEU A 87 3.82 -23.32 5.79
N PRO A 88 3.06 -23.61 6.87
CA PRO A 88 1.63 -23.39 6.88
C PRO A 88 1.31 -21.90 6.84
N ILE A 89 0.58 -21.47 5.82
CA ILE A 89 0.03 -20.12 5.74
C ILE A 89 -1.14 -20.05 6.73
N THR A 90 -1.10 -19.07 7.65
CA THR A 90 -2.15 -18.91 8.65
C THR A 90 -3.18 -17.86 8.24
N ASN A 91 -4.35 -17.88 8.89
CA ASN A 91 -5.36 -16.84 8.74
C ASN A 91 -4.80 -15.43 9.04
N GLN A 92 -3.87 -15.32 10.00
CA GLN A 92 -3.20 -14.07 10.32
C GLN A 92 -2.27 -13.59 9.19
N ASN A 93 -1.60 -14.51 8.49
CA ASN A 93 -0.82 -14.15 7.32
C ASN A 93 -1.71 -13.61 6.19
N ILE A 94 -2.85 -14.26 5.93
CA ILE A 94 -3.83 -13.77 4.93
C ILE A 94 -4.31 -12.36 5.30
N LYS A 95 -4.72 -12.12 6.55
CA LYS A 95 -5.14 -10.79 7.00
C LYS A 95 -4.04 -9.75 6.80
N ALA A 96 -2.80 -10.07 7.16
CA ALA A 96 -1.67 -9.16 6.99
C ALA A 96 -1.45 -8.80 5.52
N ILE A 97 -1.48 -9.78 4.60
CA ILE A 97 -1.32 -9.55 3.16
C ILE A 97 -2.45 -8.69 2.58
N ILE A 98 -3.71 -8.98 2.97
CA ILE A 98 -4.86 -8.17 2.53
C ILE A 98 -4.72 -6.73 3.02
N LEU A 99 -4.33 -6.54 4.28
CA LEU A 99 -4.12 -5.21 4.85
C LEU A 99 -3.01 -4.47 4.10
N GLU A 100 -1.86 -5.10 3.91
CA GLU A 100 -0.70 -4.51 3.23
C GLU A 100 -1.07 -4.05 1.81
N MET A 101 -1.74 -4.90 1.04
CA MET A 101 -2.20 -4.56 -0.32
C MET A 101 -3.14 -3.35 -0.31
N PHE A 102 -4.08 -3.31 0.64
CA PHE A 102 -5.04 -2.21 0.74
C PHE A 102 -4.36 -0.89 1.13
N LEU A 103 -3.47 -0.91 2.11
CA LEU A 103 -2.72 0.28 2.54
C LEU A 103 -1.81 0.80 1.43
N ALA A 104 -1.02 -0.10 0.82
CA ALA A 104 -0.08 0.25 -0.24
C ALA A 104 -0.80 0.82 -1.48
N GLY A 105 -1.93 0.24 -1.88
CA GLY A 105 -2.67 0.69 -3.05
C GLY A 105 -3.46 1.99 -2.85
N THR A 106 -3.99 2.23 -1.64
CA THR A 106 -4.90 3.37 -1.42
C THR A 106 -4.17 4.65 -1.03
N GLU A 107 -3.27 4.61 -0.05
CA GLU A 107 -2.61 5.82 0.46
C GLU A 107 -1.62 6.40 -0.57
N THR A 108 -0.87 5.55 -1.26
CA THR A 108 0.13 5.98 -2.26
C THR A 108 -0.53 6.59 -3.50
N ALA A 109 -1.58 5.93 -4.02
CA ALA A 109 -2.31 6.41 -5.19
C ALA A 109 -3.06 7.72 -4.89
N SER A 110 -3.77 7.79 -3.75
CA SER A 110 -4.50 9.00 -3.38
C SER A 110 -3.55 10.19 -3.14
N THR A 111 -2.42 9.98 -2.47
CA THR A 111 -1.39 11.01 -2.29
C THR A 111 -0.86 11.51 -3.64
N THR A 112 -0.55 10.60 -4.56
CA THR A 112 -0.06 10.95 -5.91
C THR A 112 -1.10 11.77 -6.67
N ILE A 113 -2.37 11.35 -6.64
CA ILE A 113 -3.48 12.05 -7.31
C ILE A 113 -3.66 13.45 -6.74
N ILE A 114 -3.65 13.60 -5.40
CA ILE A 114 -3.79 14.89 -4.73
C ILE A 114 -2.68 15.84 -5.20
N TRP A 115 -1.42 15.41 -5.19
CA TRP A 115 -0.31 16.25 -5.64
C TRP A 115 -0.37 16.56 -7.13
N ALA A 116 -0.74 15.61 -7.97
CA ALA A 116 -0.90 15.83 -9.41
C ALA A 116 -1.93 16.93 -9.68
N PHE A 117 -3.11 16.85 -9.05
CA PHE A 117 -4.14 17.88 -9.19
C PHE A 117 -3.67 19.24 -8.67
N LEU A 118 -3.00 19.27 -7.51
CA LEU A 118 -2.45 20.52 -6.95
C LEU A 118 -1.45 21.17 -7.91
N GLU A 119 -0.52 20.41 -8.49
CA GLU A 119 0.47 20.94 -9.44
C GLU A 119 -0.17 21.40 -10.74
N LEU A 120 -1.16 20.66 -11.26
CA LEU A 120 -1.92 21.08 -12.44
C LEU A 120 -2.67 22.39 -12.17
N MET A 121 -3.36 22.51 -11.03
CA MET A 121 -4.10 23.71 -10.64
C MET A 121 -3.22 24.95 -10.50
N LYS A 122 -1.97 24.78 -10.07
CA LYS A 122 -0.99 25.86 -10.00
C LYS A 122 -0.42 26.25 -11.37
N ASN A 123 -0.44 25.33 -12.35
CA ASN A 123 0.18 25.50 -13.65
C ASN A 123 -0.85 25.38 -14.78
N SER A 124 -1.65 26.42 -15.00
CA SER A 124 -2.74 26.45 -15.98
C SER A 124 -2.33 26.01 -17.39
N ARG A 125 -1.14 26.41 -17.86
CA ARG A 125 -0.59 25.99 -19.16
C ARG A 125 -0.37 24.49 -19.27
N VAL A 126 0.12 23.85 -18.20
CA VAL A 126 0.36 22.40 -18.15
C VAL A 126 -0.98 21.67 -18.10
N MET A 127 -1.93 22.17 -17.30
CA MET A 127 -3.28 21.62 -17.23
C MET A 127 -3.98 21.65 -18.59
N GLU A 128 -3.95 22.79 -19.28
CA GLU A 128 -4.57 22.94 -20.60
C GLU A 128 -3.99 21.95 -21.60
N LYS A 129 -2.66 21.81 -21.62
CA LYS A 129 -1.98 20.87 -22.51
C LYS A 129 -2.32 19.40 -22.21
N ALA A 130 -2.41 19.01 -20.94
CA ALA A 130 -2.82 17.66 -20.55
C ALA A 130 -4.29 17.37 -20.91
N GLN A 131 -5.19 18.33 -20.69
CA GLN A 131 -6.59 18.19 -21.09
C GLN A 131 -6.75 18.12 -22.61
N LEU A 132 -5.97 18.90 -23.37
CA LEU A 132 -5.98 18.86 -24.83
C LEU A 132 -5.57 17.48 -25.34
N GLU A 133 -4.46 16.92 -24.84
CA GLU A 133 -4.02 15.57 -25.23
C GLU A 133 -5.10 14.52 -24.97
N VAL A 134 -5.72 14.55 -23.78
CA VAL A 134 -6.78 13.59 -23.43
C VAL A 134 -7.98 13.75 -24.36
N ARG A 135 -8.42 14.99 -24.63
CA ARG A 135 -9.55 15.25 -25.53
C ARG A 135 -9.26 14.81 -26.97
N GLU A 136 -8.07 15.09 -27.48
CA GLU A 136 -7.70 14.72 -28.86
C GLU A 136 -7.56 13.21 -29.04
N ARG A 137 -6.97 12.50 -28.07
CA ARG A 137 -6.71 11.05 -28.18
C ARG A 137 -7.93 10.18 -27.88
N LEU A 138 -8.82 10.66 -27.03
CA LEU A 138 -10.01 9.92 -26.62
C LEU A 138 -11.30 10.46 -27.27
N ASP A 139 -11.20 11.36 -28.26
CA ASP A 139 -12.38 11.94 -28.91
C ASP A 139 -13.28 10.86 -29.51
N GLY A 140 -14.59 11.00 -29.30
CA GLY A 140 -15.61 10.06 -29.77
C GLY A 140 -15.59 8.65 -29.13
N LYS A 141 -14.62 8.33 -28.26
CA LYS A 141 -14.55 7.03 -27.57
C LYS A 141 -15.48 7.01 -26.36
N LYS A 142 -16.39 6.02 -26.30
CA LYS A 142 -17.27 5.79 -25.14
C LYS A 142 -16.59 4.97 -24.03
N THR A 143 -15.64 4.12 -24.42
CA THR A 143 -14.84 3.28 -23.55
C THR A 143 -13.41 3.30 -24.07
N PHE A 144 -12.44 3.19 -23.18
CA PHE A 144 -11.01 3.18 -23.49
C PHE A 144 -10.38 1.93 -22.86
N ASN A 145 -9.30 1.46 -23.46
CA ASN A 145 -8.49 0.34 -22.97
C ASN A 145 -7.08 0.80 -22.58
N ASP A 146 -6.25 -0.13 -22.13
CA ASP A 146 -4.89 0.20 -21.68
C ASP A 146 -4.03 0.81 -22.79
N SER A 147 -4.15 0.32 -24.05
CA SER A 147 -3.41 0.89 -25.18
C SER A 147 -3.79 2.34 -25.47
N ASP A 148 -5.04 2.73 -25.26
CA ASP A 148 -5.46 4.13 -25.40
C ASP A 148 -4.81 5.04 -24.35
N LEU A 149 -4.59 4.51 -23.14
CA LEU A 149 -3.96 5.23 -22.03
C LEU A 149 -2.43 5.32 -22.19
N GLU A 150 -1.81 4.31 -22.79
CA GLU A 150 -0.39 4.30 -23.13
C GLU A 150 -0.02 5.44 -24.11
N GLU A 151 -0.97 5.87 -24.94
CA GLU A 151 -0.76 6.96 -25.89
C GLU A 151 -0.81 8.37 -25.28
N LEU A 152 -1.27 8.52 -24.02
CA LEU A 152 -1.36 9.79 -23.28
C LEU A 152 0.02 10.19 -22.72
N ASN A 153 0.97 10.43 -23.63
CA ASN A 153 2.38 10.66 -23.31
C ASN A 153 2.62 11.87 -22.39
N TYR A 154 1.93 12.99 -22.64
CA TYR A 154 2.07 14.19 -21.85
C TYR A 154 1.49 14.01 -20.44
N LEU A 155 0.34 13.33 -20.31
CA LEU A 155 -0.21 12.96 -19.01
C LEU A 155 0.75 12.05 -18.23
N GLN A 156 1.41 11.10 -18.89
CA GLN A 156 2.46 10.29 -18.26
C GLN A 156 3.63 11.14 -17.77
N PHE A 157 4.04 12.19 -18.50
CA PHE A 157 5.05 13.14 -18.01
C PHE A 157 4.57 13.91 -16.78
N VAL A 158 3.31 14.33 -16.72
CA VAL A 158 2.72 14.96 -15.53
C VAL A 158 2.80 14.03 -14.33
N ILE A 159 2.45 12.74 -14.49
CA ILE A 159 2.50 11.74 -13.42
C ILE A 159 3.95 11.54 -12.96
N LYS A 160 4.89 11.35 -13.90
CA LYS A 160 6.32 11.17 -13.58
C LYS A 160 6.90 12.37 -12.85
N GLU A 161 6.57 13.58 -13.28
CA GLU A 161 7.06 14.80 -12.63
C GLU A 161 6.43 15.01 -11.26
N THR A 162 5.15 14.65 -11.08
CA THR A 162 4.50 14.64 -9.77
C THR A 162 5.22 13.69 -8.82
N LEU A 163 5.53 12.48 -9.25
CA LEU A 163 6.25 11.50 -8.43
C LEU A 163 7.70 11.93 -8.12
N ARG A 164 8.35 12.66 -9.04
CA ARG A 164 9.69 13.21 -8.82
C ARG A 164 9.69 14.31 -7.74
N LEU A 165 8.66 15.17 -7.74
CA LEU A 165 8.54 16.29 -6.80
C LEU A 165 7.95 15.86 -5.45
N HIS A 166 6.95 14.99 -5.48
CA HIS A 166 6.12 14.61 -4.34
C HIS A 166 5.95 13.09 -4.23
N PRO A 167 7.05 12.34 -4.02
CA PRO A 167 6.98 10.89 -3.87
C PRO A 167 6.16 10.52 -2.61
N PRO A 168 5.16 9.61 -2.69
CA PRO A 168 4.36 9.22 -1.53
C PRO A 168 5.17 8.59 -0.38
N ALA A 169 6.33 8.01 -0.69
CA ALA A 169 7.26 7.42 0.29
C ALA A 169 8.68 7.98 0.09
N PRO A 170 8.96 9.22 0.50
CA PRO A 170 10.22 9.92 0.19
C PRO A 170 11.46 9.26 0.78
N LEU A 171 11.32 8.57 1.92
CA LEU A 171 12.43 7.88 2.61
C LEU A 171 12.48 6.37 2.31
N LEU A 172 11.57 5.86 1.49
CA LEU A 172 11.35 4.42 1.28
C LEU A 172 11.15 3.65 2.61
N PHE A 173 11.03 2.33 2.54
CA PHE A 173 11.09 1.49 3.72
C PHE A 173 12.55 1.27 4.15
N PRO A 174 12.85 1.26 5.47
CA PRO A 174 14.17 0.91 5.97
C PRO A 174 14.64 -0.43 5.40
N ARG A 175 15.89 -0.47 4.95
CA ARG A 175 16.53 -1.70 4.48
C ARG A 175 17.48 -2.21 5.55
N GLU A 176 17.52 -3.52 5.74
CA GLU A 176 18.42 -4.18 6.67
C GLU A 176 19.38 -5.12 5.93
N CYS A 177 20.63 -5.14 6.38
CA CYS A 177 21.62 -6.09 5.89
C CYS A 177 21.25 -7.51 6.32
N ARG A 178 21.20 -8.46 5.37
CA ARG A 178 21.13 -9.89 5.71
C ARG A 178 22.50 -10.50 5.96
N GLU A 179 23.54 -9.94 5.36
CA GLU A 179 24.93 -10.42 5.41
C GLU A 179 25.87 -9.21 5.42
N GLU A 180 27.10 -9.40 5.94
CA GLU A 180 28.12 -8.36 5.96
C GLU A 180 28.38 -7.83 4.55
N THR A 181 28.15 -6.53 4.35
CA THR A 181 28.21 -5.88 3.04
C THR A 181 28.99 -4.58 3.16
N LYS A 182 29.68 -4.21 2.07
CA LYS A 182 30.32 -2.91 1.90
C LYS A 182 29.55 -2.07 0.89
N ILE A 183 29.16 -0.86 1.30
CA ILE A 183 28.63 0.17 0.41
C ILE A 183 29.65 1.31 0.36
N ASP A 184 30.13 1.64 -0.83
CA ASP A 184 31.16 2.67 -1.04
C ASP A 184 32.41 2.51 -0.15
N GLY A 185 32.80 1.26 0.12
CA GLY A 185 33.95 0.92 0.94
C GLY A 185 33.71 0.94 2.46
N HIS A 186 32.52 1.33 2.91
CA HIS A 186 32.12 1.29 4.32
C HIS A 186 31.39 -0.01 4.66
N ASN A 187 31.78 -0.66 5.76
CA ASN A 187 31.03 -1.79 6.32
C ASN A 187 29.66 -1.28 6.80
N THR A 188 28.57 -1.84 6.28
CA THR A 188 27.22 -1.41 6.64
C THR A 188 26.60 -2.26 7.75
N CYS A 189 27.24 -3.37 8.10
CA CYS A 189 26.70 -4.35 9.05
C CYS A 189 27.83 -4.73 10.01
N GLU A 190 28.08 -3.87 11.01
CA GLU A 190 29.02 -4.16 12.10
C GLU A 190 28.19 -4.24 13.40
N ASN A 191 28.02 -5.47 13.91
CA ASN A 191 27.37 -5.86 15.19
C ASN A 191 25.84 -5.64 15.33
N GLN A 192 25.06 -6.67 15.01
CA GLN A 192 23.74 -6.91 15.64
C GLN A 192 23.70 -8.21 16.48
N SER A 193 24.84 -8.82 16.81
CA SER A 193 24.92 -9.95 17.73
C SER A 193 25.09 -9.47 19.18
N SER A 194 24.12 -8.72 19.73
CA SER A 194 23.98 -8.44 21.17
C SER A 194 22.65 -7.75 21.44
N GLY A 195 21.59 -8.53 21.69
CA GLY A 195 20.28 -8.05 22.11
C GLY A 195 19.33 -9.20 22.39
#